data_AF-A0A9W7ICG8-F1
#
_entry.id   AF-A0A9W7ICG8-F1
#
_cell.length_a   1.000
_cell.length_b   1.000
_cell.length_c   1.000
_cell.angle_alpha   90.00
_cell.angle_beta   90.00
_cell.angle_gamma   90.00
#
_symmetry.space_group_name_H-M   'P 1'
#
loop_
_entity.id
_entity.type
_entity.pdbx_description
1 polymer ?
#
loop_
_entity_poly.entity_id
_entity_poly.type
_entity_poly.pdbx_seq_one_letter_code
_entity_poly.pdbx_strand_id
1 'polypeptide(L)'
;MAADSRSPRDGKHLEVLGYYNPLPGQDGGKRMGLNFERVKYWLSVGAQPSEPVQRILFRAGLLPPPPMVAMARKGGSRDMRPVDPMTGRVLNLEKPDTNNQQESDEDEAIDGSNAE
;
A
#
# COMPACT_ATOMS: atom_id res chain seq x y z
N MET A 1 14.55 -19.60 10.84
CA MET A 1 15.53 -20.54 11.42
C MET A 1 15.36 -21.91 10.79
N ALA A 2 16.41 -22.72 10.76
CA ALA A 2 16.37 -24.14 10.42
C ALA A 2 16.25 -24.97 11.70
N ALA A 3 15.25 -25.85 11.77
CA ALA A 3 14.97 -26.69 12.94
C ALA A 3 14.30 -28.00 12.51
N ASP A 4 14.32 -29.03 13.37
CA ASP A 4 13.55 -30.26 13.15
C ASP A 4 12.06 -29.96 13.34
N SER A 5 11.23 -30.47 12.42
CA SER A 5 9.76 -30.44 12.45
C SER A 5 9.13 -30.83 13.78
N ARG A 6 9.75 -31.75 14.54
CA ARG A 6 9.23 -32.24 15.83
C ARG A 6 9.62 -31.35 17.01
N SER A 7 10.53 -30.40 16.81
CA SER A 7 10.97 -29.50 17.88
C SER A 7 9.89 -28.46 18.17
N PRO A 8 9.74 -28.00 19.43
CA PRO A 8 8.87 -26.88 19.75
C PRO A 8 9.20 -25.66 18.89
N ARG A 9 8.19 -24.85 18.55
CA ARG A 9 8.34 -23.70 17.66
C ARG A 9 9.51 -22.80 18.06
N ASP A 10 9.59 -22.44 19.34
CA ASP A 10 10.60 -21.53 19.87
C ASP A 10 11.71 -22.30 20.62
N GLY A 11 11.94 -23.56 20.26
CA GLY A 11 12.89 -24.46 20.90
C GLY A 11 14.30 -24.43 20.30
N LYS A 12 15.02 -25.54 20.48
CA LYS A 12 16.37 -25.73 19.92
C LYS A 12 16.31 -25.71 18.39
N HIS A 13 17.02 -24.78 17.79
CA HIS A 13 17.23 -24.70 16.35
C HIS A 13 18.65 -25.12 15.98
N LEU A 14 18.85 -25.52 14.73
CA LEU A 14 20.17 -25.82 14.18
C LEU A 14 20.91 -24.52 13.85
N GLU A 15 20.20 -23.59 13.20
CA GLU A 15 20.79 -22.34 12.71
C GLU A 15 19.75 -21.23 12.52
N VAL A 16 20.13 -19.99 12.84
CA VAL A 16 19.34 -18.80 12.54
C VAL A 16 19.76 -18.23 11.17
N LEU A 17 18.87 -18.35 10.19
CA LEU A 17 19.12 -17.96 8.79
C LEU A 17 18.83 -16.48 8.49
N GLY A 18 18.29 -15.73 9.46
CA GLY A 18 17.86 -14.36 9.25
C GLY A 18 16.69 -13.93 10.14
N TYR A 19 16.12 -12.78 9.81
CA TYR A 19 14.99 -12.18 10.52
C TYR A 19 13.95 -11.62 9.54
N TYR A 20 12.71 -11.53 10.02
CA TYR A 20 11.59 -10.93 9.29
C TYR A 20 10.77 -10.07 10.24
N ASN A 21 10.65 -8.79 9.94
CA ASN A 21 9.74 -7.87 10.63
C ASN A 21 8.46 -7.69 9.79
N PRO A 22 7.30 -8.18 10.26
CA PRO A 22 6.05 -8.03 9.54
C PRO A 22 5.51 -6.60 9.54
N LEU A 23 5.97 -5.76 10.47
CA LEU A 23 5.52 -4.38 10.62
C LEU A 23 6.19 -3.49 9.57
N PRO A 24 5.42 -2.66 8.84
CA PRO A 24 5.99 -1.70 7.91
C PRO A 24 6.78 -0.62 8.68
N GLY A 25 7.92 -0.21 8.14
CA GLY A 25 8.64 0.97 8.59
C GLY A 25 7.94 2.27 8.17
N GLN A 26 8.54 3.41 8.51
CA GLN A 26 8.08 4.73 8.04
C GLN A 26 8.09 4.84 6.51
N ASP A 27 8.98 4.09 5.87
CA ASP A 27 9.11 3.92 4.42
C ASP A 27 8.02 3.05 3.80
N GLY A 28 7.11 2.48 4.60
CA GLY A 28 6.06 1.56 4.15
C GLY A 28 6.56 0.15 3.78
N GLY A 29 7.87 -0.07 3.80
CA GLY A 29 8.53 -1.34 3.50
C GLY A 29 8.56 -2.30 4.71
N LYS A 30 8.42 -3.60 4.44
CA LYS A 30 8.70 -4.65 5.43
C LYS A 30 10.19 -4.96 5.45
N ARG A 31 10.77 -5.06 6.65
CA ARG A 31 12.21 -5.26 6.82
C ARG A 31 12.52 -6.75 7.00
N MET A 32 13.43 -7.27 6.19
CA MET A 32 13.91 -8.65 6.32
C MET A 32 15.39 -8.72 5.95
N GLY A 33 16.12 -9.60 6.64
CA GLY A 33 17.51 -9.93 6.32
C GLY A 33 17.68 -11.43 6.31
N LEU A 34 18.29 -11.98 5.26
CA LEU A 34 18.48 -13.40 5.06
C LEU A 34 19.94 -13.69 4.70
N ASN A 35 20.50 -14.76 5.26
CA ASN A 35 21.79 -15.30 4.84
C ASN A 35 21.57 -16.21 3.61
N PHE A 36 21.82 -15.67 2.42
CA PHE A 36 21.56 -16.34 1.15
C PHE A 36 22.38 -17.63 0.96
N GLU A 37 23.63 -17.66 1.41
CA GLU A 37 24.51 -18.82 1.25
C GLU A 37 24.01 -20.01 2.05
N ARG A 38 23.66 -19.76 3.32
CA ARG A 38 23.18 -20.80 4.23
C ARG A 38 21.79 -21.30 3.83
N VAL A 39 20.92 -20.41 3.38
CA VAL A 39 19.61 -20.81 2.85
C VAL A 39 19.77 -21.75 1.64
N LYS A 40 20.66 -21.42 0.69
CA LYS A 40 20.93 -22.28 -0.47
C LYS A 40 21.47 -23.65 -0.06
N TYR A 41 22.38 -23.69 0.92
CA TYR A 41 22.90 -24.93 1.47
C TYR A 41 21.77 -25.80 2.04
N TRP A 42 20.92 -25.26 2.91
CA TRP A 42 19.83 -26.03 3.51
C TRP A 42 18.81 -26.52 2.48
N LEU A 43 18.53 -25.71 1.45
CA LEU A 43 17.70 -26.15 0.33
C LEU A 43 18.35 -27.31 -0.44
N SER A 44 19.68 -27.28 -0.66
CA SER A 44 20.39 -28.39 -1.33
C SER A 44 20.42 -29.69 -0.53
N VAL A 45 20.37 -29.59 0.81
CA VAL A 45 20.29 -30.75 1.72
C VAL A 45 18.86 -31.31 1.79
N GLY A 46 17.88 -30.63 1.18
CA GLY A 46 16.49 -31.08 1.12
C GLY A 46 15.58 -30.48 2.20
N ALA A 47 15.97 -29.37 2.83
CA ALA A 47 15.11 -28.69 3.79
C ALA A 47 13.80 -28.22 3.13
N GLN A 48 12.66 -28.53 3.76
CA GLN A 48 11.34 -28.12 3.30
C GLN A 48 10.89 -26.83 4.02
N PRO A 49 10.84 -25.68 3.32
CA PRO A 49 10.39 -24.43 3.92
C PRO A 49 8.86 -24.42 4.14
N SER A 50 8.42 -23.76 5.21
CA SER A 50 6.99 -23.54 5.46
C SER A 50 6.38 -22.54 4.46
N GLU A 51 5.06 -22.57 4.29
CA GLU A 51 4.34 -21.71 3.34
C GLU A 51 4.66 -20.20 3.44
N PRO A 52 4.68 -19.55 4.63
CA PRO A 52 5.07 -18.14 4.72
C PRO A 52 6.53 -17.90 4.32
N VAL A 53 7.43 -18.86 4.61
CA VAL A 53 8.84 -18.77 4.24
C VAL A 53 9.03 -18.94 2.74
N GLN A 54 8.24 -19.79 2.07
CA GLN A 54 8.26 -19.91 0.60
C GLN A 54 7.94 -18.57 -0.07
N ARG A 55 6.96 -17.82 0.43
CA ARG A 55 6.61 -16.48 -0.09
C ARG A 55 7.76 -15.48 0.06
N ILE A 56 8.46 -15.53 1.21
CA ILE A 56 9.63 -14.70 1.48
C ILE A 56 10.78 -15.06 0.54
N LEU A 57 11.07 -16.36 0.37
CA LEU A 57 12.13 -16.86 -0.50
C LEU A 57 11.84 -16.60 -1.99
N PHE A 58 10.58 -16.70 -2.40
CA PHE A 58 10.13 -16.29 -3.73
C PHE A 58 10.37 -14.79 -3.95
N ARG A 59 10.00 -13.94 -2.99
CA ARG A 59 10.25 -12.49 -3.09
C ARG A 59 11.75 -12.15 -3.13
N ALA A 60 12.58 -13.01 -2.54
CA ALA A 60 14.04 -12.92 -2.58
C ALA A 60 14.66 -13.55 -3.85
N GLY A 61 13.86 -14.16 -4.74
CA GLY A 61 14.33 -14.75 -6.00
C GLY A 61 15.01 -16.12 -5.88
N LEU A 62 14.84 -16.82 -4.74
CA LEU A 62 15.48 -18.12 -4.49
C LEU A 62 14.61 -19.32 -4.85
N LEU A 63 13.29 -19.15 -4.90
CA LEU A 63 12.33 -20.22 -5.17
C LEU A 63 11.29 -19.79 -6.21
N PRO A 64 10.66 -20.74 -6.92
CA PRO A 64 9.54 -20.45 -7.81
C PRO A 64 8.33 -19.91 -7.02
N PRO A 65 7.35 -19.28 -7.70
CA PRO A 65 6.13 -18.82 -7.04
C PRO A 65 5.42 -20.02 -6.38
N PRO A 66 5.03 -19.90 -5.09
CA PRO A 66 4.24 -20.94 -4.46
C PRO A 66 2.86 -21.03 -5.15
N PRO A 67 2.19 -22.20 -5.12
CA PRO A 67 0.84 -22.33 -5.66
C PRO A 67 -0.09 -21.35 -4.94
N MET A 68 -0.40 -20.24 -5.62
CA MET A 68 -1.27 -19.20 -5.07
C MET A 68 -2.71 -19.69 -5.15
N VAL A 69 -3.45 -19.60 -4.05
CA VAL A 69 -4.92 -19.59 -4.13
C VAL A 69 -5.28 -18.35 -4.93
N ALA A 70 -5.61 -18.54 -6.21
CA ALA A 70 -5.86 -17.50 -7.18
C ALA A 70 -7.16 -16.76 -6.86
N MET A 71 -7.11 -15.92 -5.84
CA MET A 71 -8.15 -14.94 -5.54
C MET A 71 -7.46 -13.59 -5.40
N ALA A 72 -7.15 -12.98 -6.55
CA ALA A 72 -6.78 -11.58 -6.56
C ALA A 72 -7.98 -10.80 -6.02
N ARG A 73 -7.80 -10.16 -4.85
CA ARG A 73 -8.80 -9.25 -4.33
C ARG A 73 -8.92 -8.15 -5.36
N LYS A 74 -10.10 -7.98 -5.98
CA LYS A 74 -10.44 -6.80 -6.79
C LYS A 74 -10.45 -5.60 -5.83
N GLY A 75 -9.27 -5.10 -5.48
CA GLY A 75 -9.10 -3.99 -4.56
C GLY A 75 -9.74 -2.76 -5.18
N GLY A 76 -10.73 -2.18 -4.51
CA GLY A 76 -11.30 -0.90 -4.91
C GLY A 76 -10.26 0.22 -4.82
N SER A 77 -10.49 1.31 -5.55
CA SER A 77 -9.66 2.52 -5.44
C SER A 77 -9.60 2.96 -3.98
N ARG A 78 -8.38 3.13 -3.46
CA ARG A 78 -8.19 3.73 -2.13
C ARG A 78 -8.57 5.20 -2.23
N ASP A 79 -9.52 5.63 -1.43
CA ASP A 79 -9.84 7.05 -1.31
C ASP A 79 -8.66 7.76 -0.62
N MET A 80 -7.94 8.59 -1.37
CA MET A 80 -6.76 9.33 -0.89
C MET A 80 -7.12 10.76 -0.45
N ARG A 81 -8.42 11.11 -0.37
CA ARG A 81 -8.83 12.46 0.02
C ARG A 81 -8.34 12.79 1.44
N PRO A 82 -7.78 13.98 1.68
CA PRO A 82 -7.37 14.42 3.02
C PRO A 82 -8.57 14.42 3.98
N VAL A 83 -8.39 13.79 5.13
CA VAL A 83 -9.38 13.74 6.21
C VAL A 83 -8.91 14.67 7.32
N ASP A 84 -9.82 15.45 7.88
CA ASP A 84 -9.54 16.29 9.05
C ASP A 84 -9.22 15.39 10.28
N PRO A 85 -8.07 15.57 10.95
CA PRO A 85 -7.67 14.75 12.09
C PRO A 85 -8.58 14.88 13.32
N MET A 86 -9.38 15.95 13.43
CA MET A 86 -10.21 16.23 14.60
C MET A 86 -11.68 15.80 14.40
N THR A 87 -12.17 15.82 13.16
CA THR A 87 -13.58 15.49 12.85
C THR A 87 -13.76 14.21 12.03
N GLY A 88 -12.69 13.66 11.45
CA GLY A 88 -12.76 12.46 10.60
C GLY A 88 -13.54 12.67 9.29
N ARG A 89 -13.93 13.91 8.96
CA ARG A 89 -14.65 14.25 7.74
C ARG A 89 -13.68 14.49 6.59
N VAL A 90 -14.11 14.08 5.40
CA VAL A 90 -13.37 14.35 4.17
C VAL A 90 -13.42 15.84 3.86
N LEU A 91 -12.25 16.46 3.71
CA LEU A 91 -12.15 17.86 3.31
C LEU A 91 -12.48 17.96 1.81
N ASN A 92 -13.69 18.41 1.48
CA ASN A 92 -13.99 18.86 0.14
C ASN A 92 -13.42 20.27 0.02
N LEU A 93 -12.37 20.45 -0.80
CA LEU A 93 -11.92 21.78 -1.17
C LEU A 93 -12.96 22.37 -2.13
N GLU A 94 -14.03 22.94 -1.59
CA GLU A 94 -14.97 23.75 -2.35
C GLU A 94 -14.17 24.89 -3.00
N LYS A 95 -14.31 25.01 -4.33
CA LYS A 95 -13.66 26.04 -5.13
C LYS A 95 -14.07 27.41 -4.58
N PRO A 96 -13.19 28.43 -4.56
CA PRO A 96 -13.59 29.75 -4.12
C PRO A 96 -14.72 30.26 -5.02
N ASP A 97 -15.85 30.60 -4.40
CA ASP A 97 -17.00 31.19 -5.06
C ASP A 97 -16.55 32.47 -5.77
N THR A 98 -16.66 32.47 -7.10
CA THR A 98 -16.65 33.68 -7.90
C THR A 98 -17.99 34.36 -7.67
N ASN A 99 -18.13 35.06 -6.54
CA ASN A 99 -19.25 35.93 -6.30
C ASN A 99 -18.75 37.36 -6.12
N ASN A 100 -18.53 38.03 -7.25
CA ASN A 100 -18.44 39.48 -7.32
C ASN A 100 -19.63 39.93 -8.17
N GLN A 101 -20.77 40.15 -7.51
CA GLN A 101 -21.89 40.88 -8.11
C GLN A 101 -21.69 42.36 -7.79
N GLN A 102 -21.44 43.17 -8.81
CA GLN A 102 -22.08 44.47 -8.88
C GLN A 102 -22.23 44.93 -10.33
N GLU A 103 -23.50 45.00 -10.72
CA GLU A 103 -24.05 45.59 -11.94
C GLU A 103 -23.67 47.07 -12.08
N SER A 104 -23.30 47.48 -13.29
CA SER A 104 -23.57 48.82 -13.83
C SER A 104 -23.45 48.77 -15.36
N ASP A 105 -24.40 48.12 -16.02
CA ASP A 105 -24.69 48.42 -17.42
C ASP A 105 -25.86 49.42 -17.39
N GLU A 106 -25.52 50.71 -17.39
CA GLU A 106 -26.43 51.77 -17.81
C GLU A 106 -26.48 51.68 -19.34
N ASP A 107 -27.65 51.35 -19.91
CA ASP A 107 -27.99 51.76 -21.27
C ASP A 107 -29.52 51.82 -21.46
N GLU A 108 -29.94 52.94 -22.04
CA GLU A 108 -31.13 53.14 -22.89
C GLU A 108 -32.51 53.40 -22.25
N ALA A 109 -32.83 54.69 -22.05
CA ALA A 109 -34.20 55.22 -22.25
C ALA A 109 -34.24 56.76 -22.37
N ILE A 110 -33.96 57.32 -23.55
CA ILE A 110 -34.44 58.64 -24.05
C ILE A 110 -34.44 58.53 -25.58
N ASP A 111 -35.43 58.86 -26.40
CA ASP A 111 -36.84 59.25 -26.33
C ASP A 111 -37.28 59.21 -27.81
N GLY A 112 -38.51 58.79 -28.07
CA GLY A 112 -39.04 58.75 -29.42
C GLY A 112 -39.29 60.14 -29.97
N SER A 113 -38.76 60.44 -31.15
CA SER A 113 -39.31 61.51 -31.99
C SER A 113 -39.37 61.04 -33.44
N ASN A 114 -40.60 60.74 -33.85
CA ASN A 114 -41.01 60.46 -35.21
C ASN A 114 -42.01 61.57 -35.58
N ALA A 115 -41.68 62.41 -36.56
CA ALA A 115 -42.65 63.28 -37.24
C ALA A 115 -42.06 63.74 -38.58
N GLU A 116 -42.80 63.39 -39.65
CA GLU A 116 -42.90 63.94 -41.02
C GLU A 116 -41.79 64.84 -41.60
#